data_AF-A0A972CS54-F1
#
_entry.id   AF-A0A972CS54-F1
#
_cell.length_a   1.000
_cell.length_b   1.000
_cell.length_c   1.000
_cell.angle_alpha   90.00
_cell.angle_beta   90.00
_cell.angle_gamma   90.00
#
_symmetry.space_group_name_H-M   'P 1'
#
loop_
_entity.id
_entity.type
_entity.pdbx_description
1 polymer ?
#
loop_
_entity_poly.entity_id
_entity_poly.type
_entity_poly.pdbx_seq_one_letter_code
_entity_poly.pdbx_strand_id
1 'polypeptide(L)'
;MIKIDTLLNVIGIILIVVSIILINRSNRSEKRMYEEITSMYDDVKNYYSSLENVINTFDDLVENSLTKIERFQGSNDYKVEEVISENSSETITKNILIDNDIINNDVDDDKQMVYEKILNLRKIGLSSREIAQKLKIGVREVEIILKMMEKK
;
A
#
# COMPACT_ATOMS: atom_id res chain seq x y z
N MET A 1 76.38 0.94 -28.94
CA MET A 1 76.29 1.83 -27.76
C MET A 1 75.05 2.69 -27.94
N ILE A 2 73.97 2.40 -27.21
CA ILE A 2 72.72 3.18 -27.31
C ILE A 2 72.96 4.54 -26.65
N LYS A 3 72.61 5.63 -27.34
CA LYS A 3 72.73 6.99 -26.80
C LYS A 3 71.62 7.24 -25.79
N ILE A 4 71.96 7.92 -24.69
CA ILE A 4 71.03 8.27 -23.60
C ILE A 4 69.80 9.02 -24.12
N ASP A 5 69.96 9.87 -25.13
CA ASP A 5 68.86 10.61 -25.75
C ASP A 5 67.81 9.68 -26.39
N THR A 6 68.27 8.59 -27.02
CA THR A 6 67.38 7.59 -27.62
C THR A 6 66.59 6.86 -26.53
N LEU A 7 67.21 6.59 -25.38
CA LEU A 7 66.55 5.93 -24.25
C LEU A 7 65.48 6.83 -23.62
N LEU A 8 65.80 8.12 -23.45
CA LEU A 8 64.88 9.11 -22.89
C LEU A 8 63.65 9.33 -23.78
N ASN A 9 63.84 9.39 -25.10
CA ASN A 9 62.74 9.50 -26.06
C ASN A 9 61.80 8.29 -26.03
N VAL A 10 62.34 7.06 -25.91
CA VAL A 10 61.52 5.85 -25.83
C VAL A 10 60.67 5.86 -24.55
N ILE A 11 61.24 6.25 -23.42
CA ILE A 11 60.51 6.39 -22.15
C ILE A 11 59.44 7.48 -22.23
N GLY A 12 59.74 8.61 -22.85
CA GLY A 12 58.77 9.68 -23.09
C GLY A 12 57.55 9.20 -23.89
N ILE A 13 57.78 8.43 -24.96
CA ILE A 13 56.70 7.84 -25.76
C ILE A 13 55.86 6.88 -24.92
N ILE A 14 56.48 6.03 -24.11
CA ILE A 14 55.77 5.09 -23.23
C ILE A 14 54.87 5.86 -22.25
N LEU A 15 55.37 6.94 -21.63
CA LEU A 15 54.58 7.77 -20.71
C LEU A 15 53.38 8.43 -21.39
N ILE A 16 53.54 8.92 -22.63
CA ILE A 16 52.43 9.49 -23.41
C ILE A 16 51.36 8.41 -23.67
N VAL A 17 51.77 7.22 -24.10
CA VAL A 17 50.84 6.10 -24.35
C VAL A 17 50.08 5.70 -23.09
N VAL A 18 50.79 5.54 -21.96
CA VAL A 18 50.16 5.23 -20.67
C VAL A 18 49.18 6.32 -20.25
N SER A 19 49.52 7.59 -20.46
CA SER A 19 48.64 8.72 -20.12
C SER A 19 47.35 8.69 -20.94
N ILE A 20 47.44 8.44 -22.25
CA ILE A 20 46.28 8.31 -23.14
C ILE A 20 45.39 7.14 -22.69
N ILE A 21 45.99 6.00 -22.30
CA ILE A 21 45.23 4.84 -21.79
C ILE A 21 44.46 5.21 -20.51
N LEU A 22 45.09 5.90 -19.56
CA LEU A 22 44.45 6.32 -18.31
C LEU A 22 43.31 7.30 -18.55
N ILE A 23 43.52 8.30 -19.42
CA ILE A 23 42.49 9.30 -19.77
C ILE A 23 41.27 8.61 -20.39
N ASN A 24 41.49 7.72 -21.37
CA ASN A 24 40.40 6.99 -22.02
C ASN A 24 39.64 6.08 -21.05
N ARG A 25 40.34 5.48 -20.09
CA ARG A 25 39.71 4.66 -19.05
C ARG A 25 38.84 5.52 -18.12
N SER A 26 39.32 6.69 -17.67
CA SER A 26 38.54 7.61 -16.82
C SER A 26 37.30 8.13 -17.53
N ASN A 27 37.45 8.56 -18.79
CA ASN A 27 36.36 9.11 -19.58
C ASN A 27 35.22 8.08 -19.79
N ARG A 28 35.57 6.80 -19.98
CA ARG A 28 34.56 5.72 -20.06
C ARG A 28 33.80 5.51 -18.74
N SER A 29 34.48 5.57 -17.60
CA SER A 29 33.81 5.44 -16.30
C SER A 29 32.90 6.63 -16.00
N GLU A 30 33.36 7.84 -16.30
CA GLU A 30 32.57 9.06 -16.11
C GLU A 30 31.32 9.04 -16.98
N LYS A 31 31.45 8.70 -18.27
CA LYS A 31 30.31 8.57 -19.17
C LYS A 31 29.26 7.59 -18.66
N ARG A 32 29.69 6.42 -18.17
CA ARG A 32 28.78 5.41 -17.60
C ARG A 32 28.04 5.94 -16.36
N MET A 33 28.74 6.66 -15.49
CA MET A 33 28.14 7.27 -14.30
C MET A 33 27.09 8.33 -14.69
N TYR A 34 27.37 9.16 -15.70
CA TYR A 34 26.38 10.11 -16.19
C TYR A 34 25.14 9.43 -16.81
N GLU A 35 25.34 8.37 -17.61
CA GLU A 35 24.23 7.58 -18.16
C GLU A 35 23.35 6.97 -17.05
N GLU A 36 23.96 6.48 -15.97
CA GLU A 36 23.24 5.94 -14.82
C GLU A 36 22.44 7.02 -14.08
N ILE A 37 23.02 8.20 -13.86
CA ILE A 37 22.32 9.34 -13.24
C ILE A 37 21.13 9.77 -14.11
N THR A 38 21.30 9.84 -15.42
CA THR A 38 20.19 10.18 -16.34
C THR A 38 19.08 9.14 -16.28
N SER A 39 19.43 7.85 -16.26
CA SER A 39 18.43 6.78 -16.12
C SER A 39 17.65 6.90 -14.81
N MET A 40 18.33 7.15 -13.68
CA MET A 40 17.66 7.33 -12.39
C MET A 40 16.72 8.54 -12.40
N TYR A 41 17.10 9.63 -13.06
CA TYR A 41 16.24 10.81 -13.20
C TYR A 41 14.96 10.49 -13.98
N ASP A 42 15.08 9.76 -15.09
CA ASP A 42 13.93 9.34 -15.88
C ASP A 42 13.00 8.41 -15.09
N ASP A 43 13.56 7.49 -14.30
CA ASP A 43 12.78 6.63 -13.41
C ASP A 43 12.00 7.45 -12.38
N VAL A 44 12.64 8.41 -11.71
CA VAL A 44 11.98 9.31 -10.75
C VAL A 44 10.84 10.09 -11.39
N LYS A 45 11.05 10.58 -12.62
CA LYS A 45 10.02 11.27 -13.39
C LYS A 45 8.83 10.35 -13.70
N ASN A 46 9.10 9.11 -14.10
CA ASN A 46 8.04 8.12 -14.38
C ASN A 46 7.25 7.75 -13.11
N TYR A 47 7.93 7.63 -11.96
CA TYR A 47 7.25 7.43 -10.68
C TYR A 47 6.37 8.61 -10.30
N TYR A 48 6.80 9.84 -10.56
CA TYR A 48 5.98 11.03 -10.32
C TYR A 48 4.67 10.98 -11.10
N SER A 49 4.73 10.71 -12.41
CA SER A 49 3.52 10.56 -13.24
C SER A 49 2.63 9.40 -12.79
N SER A 50 3.23 8.30 -12.34
CA SER A 50 2.48 7.17 -11.79
C SER A 50 1.78 7.53 -10.47
N LEU A 51 2.45 8.31 -9.62
CA LEU A 51 1.92 8.79 -8.35
C LEU A 51 0.74 9.75 -8.56
N GLU A 52 0.84 10.65 -9.54
CA GLU A 52 -0.24 11.56 -9.91
C GLU A 52 -1.52 10.80 -10.28
N ASN A 53 -1.42 9.74 -11.08
CA ASN A 53 -2.57 8.89 -11.42
C ASN A 53 -3.17 8.19 -10.19
N VAL A 54 -2.33 7.72 -9.27
CA VAL A 54 -2.80 7.09 -8.02
C VAL A 54 -3.53 8.10 -7.15
N ILE A 55 -3.02 9.32 -7.03
CA ILE A 55 -3.67 10.40 -6.27
C ILE A 55 -5.02 10.76 -6.89
N ASN A 56 -5.09 10.93 -8.21
CA ASN A 56 -6.35 11.21 -8.90
C ASN A 56 -7.39 10.11 -8.69
N THR A 57 -6.97 8.83 -8.79
CA THR A 57 -7.87 7.70 -8.54
C THR A 57 -8.30 7.62 -7.07
N PHE A 58 -7.44 8.04 -6.15
CA PHE A 58 -7.76 8.10 -4.73
C PHE A 58 -8.81 9.18 -4.44
N ASP A 59 -8.68 10.36 -5.04
CA ASP A 59 -9.67 11.43 -4.92
C ASP A 59 -11.04 10.98 -5.45
N ASP A 60 -11.09 10.34 -6.62
CA ASP A 60 -12.32 9.75 -7.17
C ASP A 60 -12.95 8.73 -6.23
N LEU A 61 -12.12 7.91 -5.57
CA LEU A 61 -12.59 6.90 -4.63
C LEU A 61 -13.17 7.53 -3.36
N VAL A 62 -12.55 8.59 -2.85
CA VAL A 62 -13.03 9.36 -1.70
C VAL A 62 -14.38 9.99 -2.02
N GLU A 63 -14.50 10.67 -3.17
CA GLU A 63 -15.74 11.32 -3.59
C GLU A 63 -16.88 10.31 -3.79
N ASN A 64 -16.59 9.17 -4.43
CA ASN A 64 -17.58 8.12 -4.62
C ASN A 64 -17.99 7.47 -3.29
N SER A 65 -17.06 7.32 -2.35
CA SER A 65 -17.36 6.78 -1.01
C SER A 65 -18.25 7.74 -0.22
N LEU A 66 -17.96 9.05 -0.25
CA LEU A 66 -18.79 10.08 0.39
C LEU A 66 -20.18 10.13 -0.24
N THR A 67 -20.28 10.12 -1.57
CA THR A 67 -21.55 10.09 -2.30
C THR A 67 -22.38 8.86 -1.92
N LYS A 68 -21.74 7.70 -1.74
CA LYS A 68 -22.42 6.46 -1.32
C LYS A 68 -22.98 6.56 0.10
N ILE A 69 -22.24 7.21 1.01
CA ILE A 69 -22.68 7.47 2.39
C ILE A 69 -23.85 8.44 2.43
N GLU A 70 -23.81 9.52 1.64
CA GLU A 70 -24.91 10.49 1.53
C GLU A 70 -26.19 9.86 0.97
N ARG A 71 -26.07 9.01 -0.06
CA ARG A 71 -27.22 8.25 -0.59
C ARG A 71 -27.81 7.30 0.44
N PHE A 72 -27.00 6.68 1.30
CA PHE A 72 -27.50 5.83 2.39
C PHE A 72 -28.24 6.62 3.48
N GLN A 73 -27.83 7.87 3.74
CA GLN A 73 -28.49 8.73 4.74
C GLN A 73 -29.72 9.45 4.18
N GLY A 74 -29.74 9.80 2.90
CA GLY A 74 -30.85 10.50 2.24
C GLY A 74 -32.04 9.64 1.79
N SER A 75 -31.95 8.31 1.90
CA SER A 75 -32.98 7.38 1.40
C SER A 75 -34.02 6.95 2.44
N ASN A 76 -34.05 7.56 3.63
CA ASN A 76 -34.93 7.11 4.71
C ASN A 76 -36.36 7.69 4.69
N ASP A 77 -36.79 8.31 3.58
CA ASP A 77 -38.19 8.71 3.38
C ASP A 77 -38.98 7.59 2.68
N TYR A 78 -39.04 6.42 3.30
CA TYR A 78 -39.93 5.35 2.88
C TYR A 78 -41.36 5.67 3.31
N LYS A 79 -42.06 6.48 2.50
CA LYS A 79 -43.52 6.40 2.42
C LYS A 79 -43.87 5.08 1.74
N VAL A 80 -44.13 4.04 2.51
CA VAL A 80 -44.74 2.81 1.99
C VAL A 80 -46.20 2.79 2.44
N GLU A 81 -47.03 2.97 1.43
CA GLU A 81 -48.48 2.96 1.40
C GLU A 81 -49.02 1.64 1.96
N GLU A 82 -49.96 1.74 2.91
CA GLU A 82 -50.65 0.62 3.55
C GLU A 82 -51.62 -0.02 2.54
N VAL A 83 -51.24 -1.14 1.94
CA VAL A 83 -52.17 -1.98 1.17
C VAL A 83 -52.55 -3.18 2.02
N ILE A 84 -53.71 -3.06 2.66
CA ILE A 84 -54.40 -4.14 3.36
C ILE A 84 -54.84 -5.17 2.32
N SER A 85 -54.40 -6.43 2.45
CA SER A 85 -55.06 -7.58 1.86
C SER A 85 -54.90 -8.80 2.76
N GLU A 86 -55.99 -9.18 3.42
CA GLU A 86 -56.21 -10.45 4.08
C GLU A 86 -56.09 -11.60 3.05
N ASN A 87 -55.30 -12.65 3.33
CA ASN A 87 -55.81 -14.01 3.63
C ASN A 87 -54.75 -15.12 3.54
N SER A 88 -54.95 -16.10 4.43
CA SER A 88 -54.57 -17.52 4.38
C SER A 88 -53.10 -17.96 4.45
N SER A 89 -52.77 -18.42 5.67
CA SER A 89 -51.92 -19.56 6.06
C SER A 89 -51.66 -20.62 4.97
N GLU A 90 -50.38 -20.95 4.72
CA GLU A 90 -49.77 -22.25 5.06
C GLU A 90 -48.29 -22.33 4.66
N THR A 91 -47.55 -23.06 5.49
CA THR A 91 -46.09 -23.08 5.65
C THR A 91 -45.39 -23.94 4.60
N ILE A 92 -44.35 -23.42 3.94
CA ILE A 92 -43.22 -24.23 3.44
C ILE A 92 -41.91 -23.57 3.86
N THR A 93 -41.29 -24.16 4.86
CA THR A 93 -39.96 -23.84 5.40
C THR A 93 -38.86 -24.17 4.40
N LYS A 94 -38.05 -23.16 4.03
CA LYS A 94 -36.63 -23.36 3.68
C LYS A 94 -35.80 -22.12 4.03
N ASN A 95 -35.26 -22.15 5.24
CA ASN A 95 -34.14 -21.39 5.81
C ASN A 95 -33.41 -20.40 4.89
N ILE A 96 -33.55 -19.11 5.17
CA ILE A 96 -32.44 -18.16 5.36
C ILE A 96 -32.85 -17.25 6.52
N LEU A 97 -32.56 -17.68 7.76
CA LEU A 97 -32.75 -16.86 8.95
C LEU A 97 -31.61 -15.85 9.02
N ILE A 98 -31.92 -14.61 8.65
CA ILE A 98 -31.30 -13.42 9.24
C ILE A 98 -31.99 -13.27 10.59
N ASP A 99 -31.33 -13.71 11.66
CA ASP A 99 -31.76 -13.37 13.01
C ASP A 99 -31.32 -11.94 13.31
N ASN A 100 -32.26 -11.03 13.10
CA ASN A 100 -32.37 -9.79 13.85
C ASN A 100 -32.99 -10.12 15.21
N ASP A 101 -32.21 -9.98 16.27
CA ASP A 101 -32.60 -9.55 17.61
C ASP A 101 -31.27 -9.41 18.37
N ILE A 102 -30.86 -8.26 18.90
CA ILE A 102 -31.55 -7.46 19.91
C ILE A 102 -31.09 -6.00 19.81
N ILE A 103 -32.08 -5.13 19.92
CA ILE A 103 -32.06 -3.67 20.07
C ILE A 103 -31.16 -3.21 21.24
N ASN A 104 -30.43 -2.11 21.01
CA ASN A 104 -29.75 -1.18 21.94
C ASN A 104 -28.21 -1.30 22.11
N ASN A 105 -27.56 -0.22 21.64
CA ASN A 105 -26.38 0.49 22.16
C ASN A 105 -25.16 0.53 21.22
N ASP A 106 -24.68 1.77 21.02
CA ASP A 106 -23.37 2.20 20.57
C ASP A 106 -22.75 1.57 19.31
N VAL A 107 -22.68 2.39 18.26
CA VAL A 107 -21.78 2.17 17.09
C VAL A 107 -20.29 2.17 17.50
N ASP A 108 -19.97 2.47 18.76
CA ASP A 108 -18.63 2.34 19.34
C ASP A 108 -18.31 0.89 19.81
N ASP A 109 -19.32 0.05 20.02
CA ASP A 109 -19.17 -1.28 20.64
C ASP A 109 -18.53 -2.30 19.67
N ASP A 110 -18.83 -2.23 18.37
CA ASP A 110 -18.29 -3.17 17.38
C ASP A 110 -16.77 -3.02 17.18
N LYS A 111 -16.26 -1.79 17.21
CA LYS A 111 -14.80 -1.54 17.11
C LYS A 111 -14.10 -1.98 18.39
N GLN A 112 -14.64 -1.60 19.56
CA GLN A 112 -14.12 -2.06 20.85
C GLN A 112 -14.12 -3.59 20.95
N MET A 113 -15.15 -4.26 20.42
CA MET A 113 -15.21 -5.71 20.37
C MET A 113 -14.10 -6.33 19.51
N VAL A 114 -13.71 -5.71 18.39
CA VAL A 114 -12.56 -6.17 17.57
C VAL A 114 -11.24 -5.96 18.31
N TYR A 115 -11.06 -4.83 18.99
CA TYR A 115 -9.89 -4.54 19.82
C TYR A 115 -9.72 -5.58 20.94
N GLU A 116 -10.79 -5.86 21.68
CA GLU A 116 -10.78 -6.86 22.76
C GLU A 116 -10.53 -8.27 22.22
N LYS A 117 -11.09 -8.62 21.05
CA LYS A 117 -10.83 -9.91 20.39
C LYS A 117 -9.36 -10.05 19.99
N ILE A 118 -8.74 -9.01 19.42
CA ILE A 118 -7.30 -9.03 19.07
C ILE A 118 -6.45 -9.21 20.33
N LEU A 119 -6.78 -8.49 21.41
CA LEU A 119 -6.07 -8.58 22.68
C LEU A 119 -6.17 -9.99 23.29
N ASN A 120 -7.35 -10.57 23.31
CA ASN A 120 -7.55 -11.92 23.85
C ASN A 120 -6.80 -12.97 23.05
N LEU A 121 -6.80 -12.87 21.72
CA LEU A 121 -6.03 -13.79 20.88
C LEU A 121 -4.52 -13.60 21.08
N ARG A 122 -4.04 -12.37 21.25
CA ARG A 122 -2.63 -12.09 21.57
C ARG A 122 -2.24 -12.66 22.95
N LYS A 123 -3.09 -12.56 23.96
CA LYS A 123 -2.88 -13.14 25.30
C LYS A 123 -2.75 -14.66 25.27
N ILE A 124 -3.44 -15.33 24.35
CA ILE A 124 -3.36 -16.78 24.13
C ILE A 124 -2.07 -17.17 23.37
N GLY A 125 -1.25 -16.20 22.96
CA GLY A 125 0.04 -16.40 22.31
C GLY A 125 -0.02 -16.51 20.79
N LEU A 126 -1.15 -16.17 20.17
CA LEU A 126 -1.29 -16.20 18.71
C LEU A 126 -0.44 -15.10 18.07
N SER A 127 0.17 -15.44 16.93
CA SER A 127 0.90 -14.48 16.09
C SER A 127 -0.06 -13.52 15.39
N SER A 128 0.42 -12.33 15.04
CA SER A 128 -0.40 -11.32 14.32
C SER A 128 -1.01 -11.87 13.03
N ARG A 129 -0.33 -12.81 12.37
CA ARG A 129 -0.81 -13.49 11.16
C ARG A 129 -1.98 -14.43 11.44
N GLU A 130 -1.94 -15.18 12.53
CA GLU A 130 -3.04 -16.09 12.92
C GLU A 130 -4.25 -15.31 13.41
N ILE A 131 -4.03 -14.22 14.15
CA ILE A 131 -5.08 -13.29 14.57
C ILE A 131 -5.80 -12.71 13.34
N ALA A 132 -5.05 -12.23 12.36
CA ALA A 132 -5.58 -11.69 11.11
C ALA A 132 -6.42 -12.71 10.35
N GLN A 133 -5.96 -13.97 10.27
CA GLN A 133 -6.72 -15.05 9.63
C GLN A 133 -8.02 -15.38 10.38
N LYS A 134 -7.97 -15.41 11.72
CA LYS A 134 -9.14 -15.75 12.55
C LYS A 134 -10.21 -14.67 12.54
N LEU A 135 -9.79 -13.41 12.48
CA LEU A 135 -10.68 -12.24 12.48
C LEU A 135 -11.01 -11.73 11.07
N LYS A 136 -10.41 -12.31 10.02
CA LYS A 136 -10.57 -11.88 8.61
C LYS A 136 -10.23 -10.40 8.40
N ILE A 137 -9.20 -9.92 9.08
CA ILE A 137 -8.69 -8.54 9.01
C ILE A 137 -7.24 -8.52 8.50
N GLY A 138 -6.73 -7.36 8.10
CA GLY A 138 -5.37 -7.23 7.60
C GLY A 138 -4.31 -7.46 8.68
N VAL A 139 -3.21 -8.15 8.35
CA VAL A 139 -2.07 -8.35 9.29
C VAL A 139 -1.53 -7.01 9.78
N ARG A 140 -1.47 -6.01 8.89
CA ARG A 140 -1.05 -4.63 9.23
C ARG A 140 -2.01 -3.96 10.21
N GLU A 141 -3.31 -4.21 10.09
CA GLU A 141 -4.32 -3.64 11.00
C GLU A 141 -4.13 -4.22 12.41
N VAL A 142 -3.94 -5.53 12.53
CA VAL A 142 -3.62 -6.18 13.81
C VAL A 142 -2.36 -5.59 14.43
N GLU A 143 -1.30 -5.38 13.66
CA GLU A 143 -0.05 -4.78 14.16
C GLU A 143 -0.22 -3.33 14.63
N ILE A 144 -0.97 -2.52 13.89
CA ILE A 144 -1.27 -1.14 14.28
C ILE A 144 -2.05 -1.11 15.59
N ILE A 145 -3.07 -1.97 15.69
CA ILE A 145 -3.93 -2.09 16.87
C ILE A 145 -3.10 -2.48 18.11
N LEU A 146 -2.26 -3.52 17.98
CA LEU A 146 -1.38 -3.95 19.08
C LEU A 146 -0.41 -2.83 19.50
N LYS A 147 0.18 -2.09 18.55
CA LYS A 147 1.08 -0.96 18.83
C LYS A 147 0.37 0.23 19.49
N MET A 148 -0.89 0.48 19.14
CA MET A 148 -1.69 1.52 19.79
C MET A 148 -1.99 1.17 21.24
N MET A 149 -2.16 -0.12 21.56
CA MET A 149 -2.41 -0.61 22.91
C MET A 149 -1.16 -0.61 23.80
N GLU A 150 0.02 -0.93 23.26
CA GLU A 150 1.28 -0.90 24.03
C GLU A 150 1.69 0.51 24.50
N LYS A 151 1.16 1.55 23.85
CA LYS A 151 1.47 2.96 24.15
C LYS A 151 0.50 3.62 25.14
N LYS A 152 -0.44 2.85 25.69
CA LYS A 152 -1.42 3.31 26.69
C LYS A 152 -1.04 2.73 28.06
#